data_AF-A0A2U1LQT6-F1
#
_entry.id   AF-A0A2U1LQT6-F1
#
_cell.length_a   1.000
_cell.length_b   1.000
_cell.length_c   1.000
_cell.angle_alpha   90.00
_cell.angle_beta   90.00
_cell.angle_gamma   90.00
#
_symmetry.space_group_name_H-M   'P 1'
#
loop_
_entity.id
_entity.type
_entity.pdbx_description
1 polymer ?
#
loop_
_entity_poly.entity_id
_entity_poly.type
_entity_poly.pdbx_seq_one_letter_code
_entity_poly.pdbx_strand_id
1 'polypeptide(L)'
;MPAGLHIICTDVAGTFGYLALEYFMHGKVTKKIDVYAFGVVLLELLTGRKPMSSAYPKGEESLVMWIERMTLASMLCIRRASHAWPQMSIVLKLLHGDGEVTK
;
A
#
# COMPACT_ATOMS: atom_id res chain seq x y z
N MET A 1 25.71 -35.49 -20.47
CA MET A 1 24.53 -34.59 -20.46
C MET A 1 24.01 -34.52 -19.04
N PRO A 2 24.29 -33.49 -18.22
CA PRO A 2 23.68 -33.42 -16.91
C PRO A 2 22.23 -32.95 -17.07
N ALA A 3 21.34 -33.62 -16.37
CA ALA A 3 19.92 -33.29 -16.29
C ALA A 3 19.77 -31.84 -15.79
N GLY A 4 18.89 -31.08 -16.46
CA GLY A 4 18.57 -29.71 -16.09
C GLY A 4 18.14 -29.65 -14.63
N LEU A 5 18.96 -28.99 -13.82
CA LEU A 5 18.61 -28.62 -12.46
C LEU A 5 17.38 -27.71 -12.54
N HIS A 6 16.21 -28.24 -12.23
CA HIS A 6 15.02 -27.42 -12.01
C HIS A 6 15.24 -26.69 -10.68
N ILE A 7 15.95 -25.56 -10.75
CA ILE A 7 16.10 -24.62 -9.65
C ILE A 7 14.72 -24.04 -9.41
N ILE A 8 13.96 -24.63 -8.49
CA ILE A 8 12.81 -23.95 -7.91
C ILE A 8 13.41 -22.91 -6.97
N CYS A 9 13.69 -21.73 -7.50
CA CYS A 9 14.05 -20.58 -6.68
C CYS A 9 12.77 -20.15 -5.97
N THR A 10 12.49 -20.72 -4.79
CA THR A 10 11.39 -20.31 -3.91
C THR A 10 11.72 -19.04 -3.12
N ASP A 11 12.88 -18.43 -3.40
CA ASP A 11 13.26 -17.19 -2.74
C ASP A 11 12.40 -16.05 -3.29
N VAL A 12 11.72 -15.34 -2.39
CA VAL A 12 10.93 -14.15 -2.74
C VAL A 12 11.92 -13.11 -3.27
N ALA A 13 11.74 -12.72 -4.54
CA ALA A 13 12.62 -11.77 -5.21
C ALA A 13 11.84 -10.53 -5.66
N GLY A 14 12.41 -9.35 -5.45
CA GLY A 14 11.91 -8.08 -5.98
C GLY A 14 12.08 -6.90 -5.01
N THR A 15 11.62 -5.73 -5.42
CA THR A 15 11.85 -4.48 -4.70
C THR A 15 10.75 -4.22 -3.67
N PHE A 16 11.15 -4.04 -2.41
CA PHE A 16 10.23 -3.73 -1.32
C PHE A 16 9.39 -2.48 -1.65
N GLY A 17 8.07 -2.55 -1.40
CA GLY A 17 7.10 -1.53 -1.81
C GLY A 17 6.35 -1.86 -3.12
N TYR A 18 6.91 -2.68 -4.02
CA TYR A 18 6.23 -3.13 -5.24
C TYR A 18 5.73 -4.59 -5.16
N LEU A 19 6.14 -5.32 -4.13
CA LEU A 19 5.75 -6.71 -3.93
C LEU A 19 4.32 -6.80 -3.42
N ALA A 20 3.49 -7.59 -4.13
CA ALA A 20 2.17 -7.95 -3.65
C ALA A 20 2.28 -8.71 -2.32
N LEU A 21 1.40 -8.43 -1.35
CA LEU A 21 1.43 -9.05 -0.03
C LEU A 21 1.31 -10.58 -0.13
N GLU A 22 0.45 -11.08 -1.02
CA GLU A 22 0.28 -12.51 -1.25
C GLU A 22 1.53 -13.18 -1.83
N TYR A 23 2.33 -12.46 -2.61
CA TYR A 23 3.62 -12.93 -3.11
C TYR A 23 4.66 -12.95 -2.01
N PHE A 24 4.72 -11.88 -1.20
CA PHE A 24 5.62 -11.78 -0.07
C PHE A 24 5.37 -12.89 0.97
N MET A 25 4.10 -13.22 1.25
CA MET A 25 3.73 -14.21 2.25
C MET A 25 3.86 -15.66 1.76
N HIS A 26 3.47 -15.95 0.52
CA HIS A 26 3.36 -17.33 0.03
C HIS A 26 4.43 -17.72 -1.00
N GLY A 27 5.28 -16.78 -1.43
CA GLY A 27 6.28 -16.99 -2.47
C GLY A 27 5.70 -17.37 -3.85
N LYS A 28 4.38 -17.23 -4.04
CA LYS A 28 3.69 -17.71 -5.24
C LYS A 28 3.66 -16.65 -6.33
N VAL A 29 4.47 -16.86 -7.37
CA VAL A 29 4.44 -16.02 -8.57
C VAL A 29 3.15 -16.27 -9.36
N THR A 30 2.37 -15.23 -9.60
CA THR A 30 1.15 -15.30 -10.44
C THR A 30 0.98 -14.02 -11.24
N LYS A 31 0.24 -14.03 -12.36
CA LYS A 31 -0.04 -12.79 -13.13
C LYS A 31 -0.65 -11.65 -12.30
N LYS A 32 -1.26 -11.94 -11.14
CA LYS A 32 -1.82 -10.93 -10.24
C LYS A 32 -0.75 -10.06 -9.58
N ILE A 33 0.45 -10.62 -9.34
CA ILE A 33 1.55 -9.90 -8.68
C ILE A 33 2.07 -8.77 -9.56
N ASP A 34 2.11 -8.99 -10.88
CA ASP A 34 2.52 -7.98 -11.86
C ASP A 34 1.48 -6.86 -11.96
N VAL A 35 0.20 -7.21 -11.90
CA VAL A 35 -0.91 -6.23 -11.89
C VAL A 35 -0.84 -5.35 -10.65
N TYR A 36 -0.56 -5.92 -9.48
CA TYR A 36 -0.34 -5.16 -8.25
C TYR A 36 0.84 -4.20 -8.38
N ALA A 37 2.01 -4.69 -8.82
CA ALA A 37 3.21 -3.88 -8.97
C ALA A 37 2.99 -2.73 -9.97
N PHE A 38 2.28 -2.98 -11.07
CA PHE A 38 1.90 -1.93 -12.01
C PHE A 38 1.00 -0.87 -11.37
N GLY A 39 0.05 -1.27 -10.52
CA GLY A 39 -0.76 -0.34 -9.74
C GLY A 39 0.08 0.56 -8.83
N VAL A 40 1.09 0.00 -8.16
CA VAL A 40 2.03 0.77 -7.34
C VAL A 40 2.82 1.77 -8.19
N VAL A 41 3.30 1.37 -9.38
CA VAL A 41 3.99 2.27 -10.31
C VAL A 41 3.08 3.42 -10.76
N LEU A 42 1.81 3.16 -11.04
CA LEU A 42 0.86 4.21 -11.38
C LEU A 42 0.69 5.21 -10.22
N LEU A 43 0.60 4.73 -8.99
CA LEU A 43 0.52 5.60 -7.81
C LEU A 43 1.80 6.42 -7.62
N GLU A 44 2.98 5.83 -7.83
CA GLU A 44 4.26 6.54 -7.79
C GLU A 44 4.30 7.65 -8.85
N LEU A 45 3.88 7.38 -10.09
CA LEU A 45 3.83 8.36 -11.16
C LEU A 45 2.85 9.51 -10.87
N LEU A 46 1.68 9.20 -10.31
CA LEU A 46 0.66 10.20 -9.98
C LEU A 46 1.08 11.10 -8.81
N THR A 47 1.84 10.57 -7.85
CA THR A 47 2.17 11.28 -6.60
C THR A 47 3.59 11.85 -6.60
N GLY A 48 4.47 11.34 -7.45
CA GLY A 48 5.92 11.61 -7.40
C GLY A 48 6.60 11.06 -6.13
N ARG A 49 5.92 10.22 -5.35
CA ARG A 49 6.44 9.64 -4.11
C ARG A 49 6.96 8.23 -4.35
N LYS A 50 8.07 7.88 -3.71
CA LYS A 50 8.59 6.50 -3.74
C LYS A 50 7.61 5.57 -3.03
N PRO A 51 7.36 4.35 -3.54
CA PRO A 51 6.44 3.39 -2.93
C PRO A 51 6.77 3.03 -1.49
N MET A 52 8.06 3.02 -1.17
CA MET A 52 8.51 2.94 0.20
C MET A 52 9.73 3.80 0.47
N SER A 53 9.70 4.56 1.57
CA SER A 53 10.84 5.37 2.02
C SER A 53 10.71 5.71 3.51
N SER A 54 11.80 5.51 4.25
CA SER A 54 11.93 5.93 5.65
C SER A 54 12.12 7.44 5.81
N ALA A 55 12.30 8.17 4.71
CA ALA A 55 12.36 9.63 4.73
C ALA A 55 10.98 10.28 4.94
N TYR A 56 9.89 9.51 4.83
CA TYR A 56 8.54 10.00 5.09
C TYR A 56 8.19 9.94 6.58
N PRO A 57 7.24 10.78 7.06
CA PRO A 57 6.73 10.70 8.42
C PRO A 57 6.19 9.31 8.75
N LYS A 58 6.22 8.96 10.05
CA LYS A 58 5.62 7.72 10.55
C LYS A 58 4.17 7.59 10.07
N GLY A 59 3.84 6.42 9.53
CA GLY A 59 2.54 6.14 8.93
C GLY A 59 2.47 6.43 7.43
N GLU A 60 3.32 7.29 6.86
CA GLU A 60 3.36 7.58 5.41
C GLU A 60 4.47 6.83 4.66
N GLU A 61 5.22 5.97 5.36
CA GLU A 61 6.35 5.21 4.80
C GLU A 61 5.94 4.33 3.62
N SER A 62 4.72 3.79 3.63
CA SER A 62 4.11 3.02 2.53
C SER A 62 3.15 3.89 1.73
N LEU A 63 3.45 4.06 0.44
CA LEU A 63 2.63 4.85 -0.48
C LEU A 63 1.19 4.33 -0.58
N VAL A 64 1.03 3.01 -0.64
CA VAL A 64 -0.29 2.36 -0.73
C VAL A 64 -1.12 2.67 0.51
N MET A 65 -0.55 2.47 1.70
CA MET A 65 -1.22 2.76 2.98
C MET A 65 -1.58 4.24 3.11
N TRP A 66 -0.71 5.13 2.65
CA TRP A 66 -0.96 6.56 2.66
C TRP A 66 -2.13 6.95 1.74
N ILE A 67 -2.15 6.47 0.49
CA ILE A 67 -3.24 6.72 -0.47
C ILE A 67 -4.58 6.18 0.05
N GLU A 68 -4.59 4.98 0.65
CA GLU A 68 -5.80 4.40 1.23
C GLU A 68 -6.38 5.30 2.32
N ARG A 69 -5.55 5.83 3.23
CA ARG A 69 -6.01 6.77 4.27
C ARG A 69 -6.51 8.08 3.68
N MET A 70 -5.83 8.63 2.67
CA MET A 70 -6.31 9.84 1.99
C MET A 70 -7.67 9.61 1.33
N THR A 71 -7.85 8.46 0.68
CA THR A 71 -9.11 8.09 0.04
C THR A 71 -10.22 7.92 1.08
N LEU A 72 -9.93 7.25 2.21
CA LEU A 72 -10.86 7.13 3.32
C LEU A 72 -11.26 8.49 3.91
N ALA A 73 -10.29 9.37 4.18
CA ALA A 73 -10.54 10.72 4.67
C ALA A 73 -11.42 11.51 3.68
N SER A 74 -11.08 11.46 2.38
CA SER A 74 -11.87 12.09 1.32
C SER A 74 -13.30 11.56 1.27
N MET A 75 -13.48 10.24 1.39
CA MET A 75 -14.82 9.64 1.42
C MET A 75 -15.62 10.08 2.65
N LEU A 76 -15.00 10.19 3.82
CA LEU A 76 -15.65 10.70 5.04
C LEU A 76 -16.10 12.15 4.90
N CYS A 77 -15.32 12.98 4.20
CA CYS A 77 -15.66 14.39 3.98
C CYS A 77 -16.70 14.59 2.87
N ILE A 78 -16.64 13.80 1.79
CA ILE A 78 -17.45 14.04 0.57
C ILE A 78 -18.71 13.17 0.55
N ARG A 79 -18.64 11.95 1.11
CA ARG A 79 -19.59 10.87 0.81
C ARG A 79 -20.12 10.20 2.08
N ARG A 80 -20.87 10.90 2.94
CA ARG A 80 -22.00 10.23 3.61
C ARG A 80 -23.16 11.13 4.07
N ALA A 81 -24.33 10.55 3.80
CA ALA A 81 -25.68 10.99 4.06
C ALA A 81 -25.96 11.29 5.54
N SER A 82 -26.74 12.35 5.74
CA SER A 82 -27.65 12.56 6.87
C SER A 82 -27.03 12.51 8.28
N HIS A 83 -26.63 13.70 8.75
CA HIS A 83 -26.66 14.15 10.15
C HIS A 83 -25.51 13.82 11.14
N ALA A 84 -24.28 13.59 10.69
CA ALA A 84 -23.09 13.88 11.53
C ALA A 84 -21.82 14.02 10.68
N TRP A 85 -21.29 15.23 10.58
CA TRP A 85 -19.97 15.47 10.01
C TRP A 85 -18.89 14.98 10.98
N PRO A 86 -17.81 14.32 10.52
CA PRO A 86 -16.71 13.97 11.40
C PRO A 86 -16.10 15.25 11.98
N GLN A 87 -15.73 15.21 13.25
CA GLN A 87 -14.93 16.28 13.80
C GLN A 87 -13.59 16.36 13.05
N MET A 88 -13.12 17.57 12.78
CA MET A 88 -11.86 17.77 12.06
C MET A 88 -10.68 17.10 12.78
N SER A 89 -10.73 17.02 14.11
CA SER A 89 -9.75 16.27 14.91
C SER A 89 -9.62 14.80 14.48
N ILE A 90 -10.72 14.14 14.15
CA ILE A 90 -10.73 12.73 13.69
C ILE A 90 -10.09 12.64 12.30
N VAL A 91 -10.43 13.55 11.40
CA VAL A 91 -9.86 13.60 10.04
C VAL A 91 -8.35 13.82 10.11
N LEU A 92 -7.90 14.75 10.95
CA LEU A 92 -6.46 15.01 11.13
C LEU A 92 -5.74 13.80 11.72
N LYS A 93 -6.30 13.13 12.74
CA LYS A 93 -5.71 11.90 13.30
C LYS A 93 -5.54 10.82 12.23
N LEU A 94 -6.56 10.61 11.40
CA LEU A 94 -6.52 9.65 10.30
C LEU A 94 -5.41 10.00 9.28
N LEU A 95 -5.29 11.27 8.91
CA LEU A 95 -4.26 11.73 7.97
C LEU A 95 -2.84 11.55 8.51
N HIS A 96 -2.64 11.81 9.81
CA HIS A 96 -1.35 11.62 10.48
C HIS A 96 -0.97 10.14 10.67
N GLY A 97 -1.88 9.19 10.35
CA GLY A 97 -1.64 7.77 10.58
C GLY A 97 -1.55 7.41 12.07
N ASP A 98 -2.14 8.24 12.94
CA ASP A 98 -2.18 7.98 14.37
C ASP A 98 -3.09 6.77 14.62
N GLY A 99 -2.53 5.68 15.16
CA GLY A 99 -3.17 4.37 15.28
C GLY A 99 -4.35 4.29 16.25
N GLU A 100 -4.91 5.42 16.66
CA GLU A 100 -5.95 5.53 17.69
C GLU A 100 -7.33 5.92 17.11
N VAL A 101 -7.69 5.38 15.94
CA VAL A 101 -9.03 5.55 15.34
C VAL A 101 -9.74 4.21 15.09
N THR A 102 -9.15 3.08 15.50
CA THR A 102 -9.74 1.74 15.35
C THR A 102 -9.84 0.95 16.65
N LYS A 103 -10.16 1.62 17.77
CA LYS A 103 -10.58 0.93 18.99
C LYS A 103 -12.02 1.27 19.34
#